data_AF-A0A7S3U8J7-F1
#
_entry.id   AF-A0A7S3U8J7-F1
#
_cell.length_a   1.000
_cell.length_b   1.000
_cell.length_c   1.000
_cell.angle_alpha   90.00
_cell.angle_beta   90.00
_cell.angle_gamma   90.00
#
_symmetry.space_group_name_H-M   'P 1'
#
loop_
_entity.id
_entity.type
_entity.pdbx_description
1 polymer ?
#
loop_
_entity_poly.entity_id
_entity_poly.type
_entity_poly.pdbx_seq_one_letter_code
_entity_poly.pdbx_strand_id
1 'polypeptide(L)'
;ALGSSAPEILLSVIELLSSGMFSGELGPATVVGSAAFNLFIIVAVCIVAIPPGEVRRIENMHVFVVTAFWSLVAYLWVWLCLSWVSPDKVETWEAVITLLMFVALLVTAFAADKGWAPAG
;
A
#
# COMPACT_ATOMS: atom_id res chain seq x y z
N ALA A 1 8.52 -2.50 6.10
CA ALA A 1 7.93 -1.57 5.12
C ALA A 1 7.95 -0.13 5.62
N LEU A 2 7.28 0.20 6.75
CA LEU A 2 7.14 1.59 7.19
C LEU A 2 8.46 2.37 7.39
N GLY A 3 9.51 1.72 7.89
CA GLY A 3 10.81 2.36 8.14
C GLY A 3 11.67 2.62 6.90
N SER A 4 11.52 1.83 5.83
CA SER A 4 12.25 2.05 4.58
C SER A 4 11.61 3.14 3.72
N SER A 5 10.31 3.40 3.91
CA SER A 5 9.54 4.40 3.14
C SER A 5 9.40 5.75 3.86
N ALA A 6 10.02 5.92 5.02
CA ALA A 6 9.95 7.14 5.82
C ALA A 6 10.49 8.40 5.10
N PRO A 7 11.63 8.33 4.36
CA PRO A 7 12.11 9.46 3.57
C PRO A 7 11.13 9.89 2.46
N GLU A 8 10.53 8.93 1.76
CA GLU A 8 9.60 9.16 0.65
C GLU A 8 8.29 9.76 1.13
N ILE A 9 7.74 9.23 2.23
CA ILE A 9 6.51 9.77 2.84
C ILE A 9 6.75 11.21 3.32
N LEU A 10 7.91 11.49 3.93
CA LEU A 10 8.26 12.83 4.38
C LEU A 10 8.34 13.81 3.20
N LEU A 11 8.95 13.38 2.09
CA LEU A 11 9.08 14.19 0.87
C LEU A 11 7.71 14.53 0.28
N SER A 12 6.80 13.55 0.20
CA SER A 12 5.42 13.76 -0.26
C SER A 12 4.63 14.70 0.66
N VAL A 13 4.82 14.64 1.98
CA VAL A 13 4.18 15.57 2.92
C VAL A 13 4.71 16.99 2.76
N ILE A 14 6.03 17.16 2.60
CA ILE A 14 6.64 18.48 2.37
C ILE A 14 6.13 19.09 1.05
N GLU A 15 6.04 18.28 0.00
CA GLU A 15 5.51 18.70 -1.31
C GLU A 15 4.04 19.15 -1.21
N LEU A 16 3.18 18.39 -0.52
CA LEU A 16 1.78 18.75 -0.30
C LEU A 16 1.64 20.05 0.53
N LEU A 17 2.45 20.22 1.59
CA LEU A 17 2.42 21.42 2.43
C LEU A 17 2.94 22.66 1.69
N SER A 18 3.99 22.51 0.88
CA SER A 18 4.55 23.60 0.06
C SER A 18 3.64 24.00 -1.09
N SER A 19 2.79 23.09 -1.56
CA SER A 19 1.93 23.28 -2.73
C SER A 19 0.47 23.61 -2.36
N GLY A 20 0.14 23.80 -1.08
CA GLY A 20 -1.24 24.09 -0.66
C GLY A 20 -2.22 22.95 -0.90
N MET A 21 -1.78 21.70 -0.67
CA MET A 21 -2.53 20.44 -0.86
C MET A 21 -2.74 20.01 -2.32
N PHE A 22 -2.10 20.66 -3.29
CA PHE A 22 -2.00 20.13 -4.64
C PHE A 22 -1.06 18.92 -4.65
N SER A 23 -1.53 17.81 -5.20
CA SER A 23 -0.75 16.59 -5.37
C SER A 23 0.19 16.79 -6.55
N GLY A 24 1.47 17.06 -6.26
CA GLY A 24 2.49 16.98 -7.29
C GLY A 24 2.59 15.56 -7.87
N GLU A 25 2.95 15.45 -9.15
CA GLU A 25 3.05 14.15 -9.84
C GLU A 25 4.02 13.18 -9.14
N LEU A 26 5.01 13.71 -8.39
CA LEU A 26 6.01 12.91 -7.68
C LEU A 26 5.42 12.10 -6.54
N GLY A 27 4.47 12.63 -5.77
CA GLY A 27 3.94 11.95 -4.58
C GLY A 27 3.26 10.61 -4.90
N PRO A 28 2.18 10.60 -5.68
CA PRO A 28 1.47 9.37 -6.06
C PRO A 28 2.36 8.41 -6.85
N ALA A 29 3.18 8.90 -7.78
CA ALA A 29 4.05 8.07 -8.60
C ALA A 29 5.13 7.37 -7.76
N THR A 30 5.72 8.05 -6.77
CA THR A 30 6.75 7.47 -5.90
C THR A 30 6.17 6.40 -4.97
N VAL A 31 4.96 6.64 -4.43
CA VAL A 31 4.28 5.66 -3.56
C VAL A 31 3.95 4.37 -4.33
N VAL A 32 3.33 4.50 -5.50
CA VAL A 32 2.95 3.33 -6.32
C VAL A 32 4.19 2.62 -6.86
N GLY A 33 5.20 3.36 -7.31
CA GLY A 33 6.44 2.81 -7.84
C GLY A 33 7.23 1.99 -6.80
N SER A 34 7.33 2.49 -5.57
CA SER A 34 8.01 1.79 -4.47
C SER A 34 7.32 0.47 -4.11
N ALA A 35 5.98 0.48 -4.07
CA ALA A 35 5.21 -0.73 -3.80
C ALA A 35 5.29 -1.76 -4.94
N ALA A 36 5.27 -1.30 -6.20
CA ALA A 36 5.47 -2.17 -7.37
C ALA A 36 6.86 -2.81 -7.37
N PHE A 37 7.91 -2.04 -7.02
CA PHE A 37 9.27 -2.56 -6.92
C PHE A 37 9.37 -3.67 -5.85
N ASN A 38 8.76 -3.48 -4.69
CA ASN A 38 8.75 -4.49 -3.64
C ASN A 38 7.98 -5.76 -4.07
N LEU A 39 6.83 -5.60 -4.72
CA LEU A 39 6.03 -6.74 -5.15
C LEU A 39 6.67 -7.54 -6.30
N PHE A 40 7.29 -6.87 -7.28
CA PHE A 40 7.81 -7.56 -8.46
C PHE A 40 9.29 -7.87 -8.37
N ILE A 41 10.12 -6.89 -8.03
CA ILE A 41 11.58 -7.05 -8.10
C ILE A 41 12.10 -7.79 -6.88
N ILE A 42 11.71 -7.39 -5.67
CA ILE A 42 12.17 -8.08 -4.45
C ILE A 42 11.66 -9.53 -4.44
N VAL A 43 10.38 -9.76 -4.77
CA VAL A 43 9.84 -11.13 -4.86
C VAL A 43 10.57 -11.95 -5.92
N ALA A 44 10.86 -11.40 -7.11
CA ALA A 44 11.62 -12.11 -8.13
C ALA A 44 13.03 -12.50 -7.64
N VAL A 45 13.73 -11.58 -6.99
CA VAL A 45 15.05 -11.87 -6.38
C VAL A 45 14.93 -12.95 -5.30
N CYS A 46 13.90 -12.90 -4.45
CA CYS A 46 13.66 -13.92 -3.43
C CYS A 46 13.37 -15.29 -4.03
N ILE A 47 12.72 -15.38 -5.19
CA ILE A 47 12.46 -16.65 -5.89
C ILE A 47 13.74 -17.21 -6.52
N VAL A 48 14.53 -16.36 -7.17
CA VAL A 48 15.80 -16.76 -7.84
C VAL A 48 16.86 -17.17 -6.82
N ALA A 49 16.86 -16.59 -5.62
CA ALA A 49 17.80 -16.91 -4.55
C ALA A 49 17.56 -18.30 -3.90
N ILE A 50 16.49 -19.01 -4.24
CA ILE A 50 16.18 -20.33 -3.68
C ILE A 50 17.12 -21.38 -4.30
N PRO A 51 17.87 -22.16 -3.50
CA PRO A 51 18.76 -23.19 -4.02
C PRO A 51 17.99 -24.32 -4.72
N PRO A 52 18.60 -25.01 -5.69
CA PRO A 52 17.95 -26.07 -6.44
C PRO A 52 17.50 -27.20 -5.52
N GLY A 53 16.22 -27.57 -5.61
CA GLY A 53 15.60 -28.62 -4.78
C GLY A 53 14.85 -28.12 -3.55
N GLU A 54 14.94 -26.82 -3.20
CA GLU A 54 14.12 -26.22 -2.15
C GLU A 54 12.84 -25.57 -2.71
N VAL A 55 11.74 -25.68 -1.97
CA VAL A 55 10.48 -24.99 -2.28
C VAL A 55 10.09 -24.14 -1.07
N ARG A 56 9.92 -22.83 -1.29
CA ARG A 56 9.38 -21.90 -0.28
C ARG A 56 7.90 -21.70 -0.54
N ARG A 57 7.07 -21.81 0.51
CA ARG A 57 5.64 -21.51 0.46
C ARG A 57 5.32 -20.34 1.38
N ILE A 58 4.26 -19.61 1.03
CA ILE A 58 3.75 -18.52 1.87
C ILE A 58 3.04 -19.15 3.07
N GLU A 59 3.52 -18.87 4.28
CA GLU A 59 3.01 -19.44 5.53
C GLU A 59 1.60 -18.90 5.86
N ASN A 60 1.39 -17.59 5.70
CA ASN A 60 0.13 -16.91 6.05
C ASN A 60 -0.65 -16.43 4.81
N MET A 61 -1.21 -17.36 4.05
CA MET A 61 -1.98 -17.05 2.84
C MET A 61 -3.22 -16.17 3.11
N HIS A 62 -3.92 -16.39 4.23
CA HIS A 62 -5.12 -15.61 4.57
C HIS A 62 -4.81 -14.12 4.77
N VAL A 63 -3.75 -13.81 5.52
CA VAL A 63 -3.29 -12.43 5.73
C VAL A 63 -2.80 -11.82 4.41
N PHE A 64 -2.15 -12.62 3.55
CA PHE A 64 -1.72 -12.17 2.23
C PHE A 64 -2.90 -11.79 1.33
N VAL A 65 -3.98 -12.58 1.29
CA VAL A 65 -5.17 -12.26 0.49
C VAL A 65 -5.87 -11.00 1.00
N VAL A 66 -6.00 -10.83 2.31
CA VAL A 66 -6.61 -9.63 2.91
C VAL A 66 -5.77 -8.38 2.60
N THR A 67 -4.45 -8.47 2.75
CA THR A 67 -3.56 -7.34 2.46
C THR A 67 -3.53 -7.00 0.96
N ALA A 68 -3.56 -8.00 0.07
CA ALA A 68 -3.66 -7.81 -1.37
C ALA A 68 -4.98 -7.15 -1.78
N PHE A 69 -6.11 -7.58 -1.21
CA PHE A 69 -7.42 -7.00 -1.46
C PHE A 69 -7.46 -5.51 -1.09
N TRP A 70 -7.04 -5.18 0.14
CA TRP A 70 -7.00 -3.79 0.59
C TRP A 70 -5.99 -2.94 -0.18
N SER A 71 -4.89 -3.52 -0.66
CA SER A 71 -3.95 -2.82 -1.54
C SER A 71 -4.60 -2.41 -2.86
N LEU A 72 -5.41 -3.29 -3.47
CA LEU A 72 -6.13 -2.96 -4.71
C LEU A 72 -7.17 -1.86 -4.46
N VAL A 73 -7.95 -1.98 -3.37
CA VAL A 73 -8.95 -0.97 -3.00
C VAL A 73 -8.29 0.38 -2.74
N ALA A 74 -7.15 0.41 -2.04
CA ALA A 74 -6.41 1.64 -1.77
C ALA A 74 -5.89 2.31 -3.05
N TYR A 75 -5.35 1.55 -4.01
CA TYR A 75 -4.91 2.13 -5.28
C TYR A 75 -6.06 2.67 -6.12
N LEU A 76 -7.19 1.95 -6.16
CA LEU A 76 -8.39 2.43 -6.84
C LEU A 76 -8.94 3.69 -6.18
N TRP A 77 -8.90 3.77 -4.84
CA TRP A 77 -9.32 4.95 -4.09
C TRP A 77 -8.44 6.17 -4.40
N VAL A 78 -7.11 6.03 -4.33
CA VAL A 78 -6.17 7.12 -4.65
C VAL A 78 -6.35 7.58 -6.11
N TRP A 79 -6.53 6.64 -7.04
CA TRP A 79 -6.82 6.97 -8.43
C TRP A 79 -8.15 7.74 -8.59
N LEU A 80 -9.20 7.33 -7.88
CA LEU A 80 -10.51 7.98 -7.89
C LEU A 80 -10.43 9.42 -7.33
N CYS A 81 -9.73 9.61 -6.20
CA CYS A 81 -9.52 10.92 -5.60
C CYS A 81 -8.86 11.89 -6.60
N LEU A 82 -7.71 11.48 -7.15
CA LEU A 82 -6.91 12.34 -8.03
C LEU A 82 -7.50 12.52 -9.43
N SER A 83 -8.30 11.58 -9.93
CA SER A 83 -8.84 11.64 -11.30
C SER A 83 -10.25 12.20 -11.39
N TRP A 84 -11.08 12.04 -10.35
CA TRP A 84 -12.53 12.26 -10.46
C TRP A 84 -13.14 13.14 -9.37
N VAL A 85 -12.65 13.02 -8.13
CA VAL A 85 -13.20 13.77 -7.00
C VAL A 85 -12.60 15.17 -6.93
N SER A 86 -11.28 15.25 -6.83
CA SER A 86 -10.55 16.50 -6.66
C SER A 86 -9.30 16.46 -7.57
N PRO A 87 -9.42 16.86 -8.84
CA PRO A 87 -8.33 16.77 -9.82
C PRO A 87 -7.04 17.39 -9.28
N ASP A 88 -5.99 16.58 -9.21
CA ASP A 88 -4.65 16.95 -8.75
C ASP A 88 -4.59 17.58 -7.34
N LYS A 89 -5.60 17.36 -6.51
CA LYS A 89 -5.67 17.93 -5.15
C LYS A 89 -6.17 16.91 -4.16
N VAL A 90 -5.52 16.84 -3.00
CA VAL A 90 -6.00 15.98 -1.89
C VAL A 90 -6.75 16.85 -0.89
N GLU A 91 -8.05 16.63 -0.74
CA GLU A 91 -8.85 17.29 0.28
C GLU A 91 -8.69 16.62 1.64
N THR A 92 -8.90 17.39 2.71
CA THR A 92 -8.71 16.90 4.08
C THR A 92 -9.58 15.68 4.39
N TRP A 93 -10.80 15.61 3.84
CA TRP A 93 -11.68 14.47 4.05
C TRP A 93 -11.22 13.22 3.28
N GLU A 94 -10.62 13.37 2.10
CA GLU A 94 -10.03 12.25 1.34
C GLU A 94 -8.83 11.66 2.09
N ALA A 95 -8.01 12.52 2.69
CA ALA A 95 -6.91 12.12 3.55
C ALA A 95 -7.41 11.36 4.80
N VAL A 96 -8.51 11.81 5.41
CA VAL A 96 -9.12 11.13 6.57
C VAL A 96 -9.67 9.76 6.18
N ILE A 97 -10.36 9.63 5.04
CA ILE A 97 -10.83 8.32 4.56
C ILE A 97 -9.66 7.39 4.28
N THR A 98 -8.61 7.88 3.63
CA THR A 98 -7.39 7.11 3.36
C THR A 98 -6.75 6.61 4.66
N LEU A 99 -6.71 7.45 5.70
CA LEU A 99 -6.23 7.06 7.03
C LEU A 99 -7.13 5.98 7.67
N LEU A 100 -8.46 6.10 7.54
CA LEU A 100 -9.41 5.11 8.03
C LEU A 100 -9.27 3.77 7.31
N MET A 101 -8.99 3.78 6.00
CA MET A 101 -8.71 2.55 5.24
C MET A 101 -7.46 1.83 5.76
N PHE A 102 -6.43 2.56 6.20
CA PHE A 102 -5.26 1.96 6.85
C PHE A 102 -5.64 1.29 8.19
N VAL A 103 -6.47 1.94 9.01
CA VAL A 103 -6.96 1.33 10.26
C VAL A 103 -7.80 0.08 9.97
N ALA A 104 -8.68 0.14 8.97
CA ALA A 104 -9.50 -1.01 8.55
C ALA A 104 -8.64 -2.18 8.04
N LEU A 105 -7.60 -1.90 7.24
CA LEU A 105 -6.60 -2.89 6.85
C LEU A 105 -5.94 -3.54 8.07
N LEU A 106 -5.49 -2.75 9.05
CA LEU A 106 -4.84 -3.30 10.25
C LEU A 106 -5.77 -4.20 11.05
N VAL A 107 -7.02 -3.78 11.26
CA VAL A 107 -8.02 -4.56 12.00
C VAL A 107 -8.33 -5.87 11.28
N THR A 108 -8.55 -5.82 9.97
CA THR A 108 -8.89 -7.02 9.18
C THR A 108 -7.69 -7.95 9.00
N ALA A 109 -6.48 -7.43 8.85
CA ALA A 109 -5.26 -8.24 8.80
C ALA A 109 -4.97 -8.91 10.16
N PHE A 110 -5.16 -8.20 11.26
CA PHE A 110 -5.02 -8.77 12.62
C PHE A 110 -6.09 -9.83 12.89
N ALA A 111 -7.33 -9.60 12.46
CA ALA A 111 -8.39 -10.60 12.55
C ALA A 111 -8.08 -11.86 11.71
N ALA A 112 -7.51 -11.69 10.51
CA ALA A 112 -7.10 -12.80 9.66
C ALA A 112 -5.92 -13.59 10.25
N ASP A 113 -4.98 -12.91 10.92
CA ASP A 113 -3.84 -13.55 11.60
C ASP A 113 -4.30 -14.36 12.83
N LYS A 114 -5.27 -13.85 13.59
CA LYS A 114 -5.86 -14.57 14.75
C LYS A 114 -6.86 -15.67 14.38
N GLY A 115 -7.12 -15.93 13.11
CA GLY A 115 -8.03 -17.00 12.66
C GLY A 115 -9.51 -16.66 12.82
N TRP A 116 -9.90 -15.38 12.80
CA TRP A 116 -11.32 -14.98 12.76
C TRP A 116 -11.92 -15.02 11.35
N ALA A 117 -11.12 -15.28 10.32
CA ALA A 117 -11.63 -15.60 8.98
C ALA A 117 -12.09 -17.07 8.97
N PRO A 118 -13.31 -17.36 8.46
CA PRO A 118 -13.83 -18.73 8.46
C PRO A 118 -12.89 -19.65 7.69
N ALA A 119 -12.49 -20.74 8.34
CA ALA A 119 -11.79 -21.84 7.72
C ALA A 119 -12.66 -22.41 6.59
N GLY A 120 -12.25 -22.19 5.35
CA GLY A 120 -12.75 -22.90 4.17
C GLY A 120 -11.96 -24.18 3.96
#